data_AF-A0A840CR90-F1
#
_entry.id   AF-A0A840CR90-F1
#
_cell.length_a   1.000
_cell.length_b   1.000
_cell.length_c   1.000
_cell.angle_alpha   90.00
_cell.angle_beta   90.00
_cell.angle_gamma   90.00
#
_symmetry.space_group_name_H-M   'P 1'
#
loop_
_entity.id
_entity.type
_entity.pdbx_description
1 polymer ?
#
loop_
_entity_poly.entity_id
_entity_poly.type
_entity_poly.pdbx_seq_one_letter_code
_entity_poly.pdbx_strand_id
1 'polypeptide(L)'
;MKKLTYIVLTLCLALYSCGMTDVWKDWEDEGTLSTDRLKPSEVKEILCAAEGWKMTYKGIDFYFQFNDGGYVISDTDESILENKVEDGYHLDFKGADKVFLTLENAGALKYLTEGSEETLVITAYTNQKITAKGEVNGVAMDLTPVTSVEIKKNDDAKKAAIVARNKALFLSKVQTELYNGVIRDANGKFIAHYAISGANNESIKISVLENRVLTHYERTLTIGADDENGTFNFDAVTLNGSSVKQILYRFDNSAMSTDTKLSVGPNKDARGFFTGSSYKTYVISKNNSKGDAKEELWQELSWKSVGDIELSDRDVRPLVLCPGSEDAVWYTFFDANWTVKTEFDRIYFTKSKGYMPYGGADRIAEVEQKLTKFFAGWFHADGLYVVQETNGGVAYLYFVSPTTSNWFKLQK
;
A
#
# COMPACT_ATOMS: atom_id res chain seq x y z
N MET A 1 -53.06 1.95 -14.73
CA MET A 1 -52.18 3.09 -14.41
C MET A 1 -51.08 2.82 -13.37
N LYS A 2 -51.08 1.72 -12.60
CA LYS A 2 -50.00 1.39 -11.64
C LYS A 2 -48.74 0.74 -12.27
N LYS A 3 -48.77 0.31 -13.54
CA LYS A 3 -47.65 -0.38 -14.22
C LYS A 3 -46.75 0.55 -15.04
N LEU A 4 -47.19 1.76 -15.36
CA LEU A 4 -46.36 2.76 -16.05
C LEU A 4 -45.40 3.49 -15.08
N THR A 5 -45.81 3.65 -13.81
CA THR A 5 -44.99 4.29 -12.76
C THR A 5 -43.72 3.49 -12.43
N TYR A 6 -43.79 2.15 -12.49
CA TYR A 6 -42.63 1.29 -12.22
C TYR A 6 -41.60 1.28 -13.34
N ILE A 7 -42.03 1.47 -14.60
CA ILE A 7 -41.13 1.50 -15.76
C ILE A 7 -40.36 2.83 -15.83
N VAL A 8 -40.97 3.95 -15.40
CA VAL A 8 -40.28 5.24 -15.25
C VAL A 8 -39.27 5.20 -14.08
N LEU A 9 -39.63 4.59 -12.94
CA LEU A 9 -38.72 4.45 -11.79
C LEU A 9 -37.45 3.63 -12.12
N THR A 10 -37.58 2.62 -13.00
CA THR A 10 -36.45 1.77 -13.40
C THR A 10 -35.61 2.40 -14.51
N LEU A 11 -36.18 3.30 -15.32
CA LEU A 11 -35.42 4.11 -16.27
C LEU A 11 -34.59 5.21 -15.57
N CYS A 12 -35.08 5.78 -14.46
CA CYS A 12 -34.37 6.79 -13.68
C CYS A 12 -33.15 6.22 -12.92
N LEU A 13 -33.21 4.96 -12.48
CA LEU A 13 -32.08 4.29 -11.82
C LEU A 13 -30.92 3.96 -12.78
N ALA A 14 -31.18 3.86 -14.08
CA ALA A 14 -30.15 3.60 -15.10
C ALA A 14 -29.43 4.86 -15.59
N LEU A 15 -29.88 6.06 -15.20
CA LEU A 15 -29.29 7.35 -15.61
C LEU A 15 -28.36 7.98 -14.56
N TYR A 16 -28.13 7.29 -13.44
CA TYR A 16 -27.19 7.70 -12.37
C TYR A 16 -25.71 7.80 -12.79
N SER A 17 -25.38 7.54 -14.06
CA SER A 17 -23.99 7.63 -14.58
C SER A 17 -23.69 8.87 -15.42
N CYS A 18 -24.66 9.77 -15.60
CA CYS A 18 -24.41 11.08 -16.19
C CYS A 18 -24.74 12.14 -15.14
N GLY A 19 -23.75 12.93 -14.72
CA GLY A 19 -23.86 14.03 -13.75
C GLY A 19 -24.88 15.10 -14.12
N MET A 20 -26.16 14.76 -14.04
CA MET A 20 -27.30 15.64 -14.03
C MET A 20 -28.02 15.48 -12.70
N THR A 21 -28.36 16.64 -12.16
CA THR A 21 -29.04 16.93 -10.90
C THR A 21 -30.20 15.97 -10.57
N ASP A 22 -30.33 15.69 -9.27
CA ASP A 22 -31.45 14.96 -8.68
C ASP A 22 -32.78 15.55 -9.17
N VAL A 23 -33.56 14.78 -9.94
CA VAL A 23 -34.78 15.26 -10.64
C VAL A 23 -35.84 15.82 -9.68
N TRP A 24 -35.73 15.48 -8.40
CA TRP A 24 -36.59 15.95 -7.32
C TRP A 24 -36.18 17.31 -6.74
N LYS A 25 -34.90 17.72 -6.87
CA LYS A 25 -34.43 19.06 -6.48
C LYS A 25 -34.93 20.15 -7.41
N ASP A 26 -35.13 19.82 -8.69
CA ASP A 26 -35.81 20.70 -9.63
C ASP A 26 -37.28 20.97 -9.23
N TRP A 27 -37.86 20.14 -8.34
CA TRP A 27 -39.22 20.29 -7.81
C TRP A 27 -39.29 20.95 -6.43
N GLU A 28 -38.18 21.07 -5.68
CA GLU A 28 -38.19 21.72 -4.36
C GLU A 28 -38.48 23.23 -4.43
N ASP A 29 -38.27 23.85 -5.61
CA ASP A 29 -38.44 25.28 -5.85
C ASP A 29 -39.43 25.60 -7.01
N GLU A 30 -40.55 24.85 -7.13
CA GLU A 30 -41.65 25.11 -8.10
C GLU A 30 -42.38 26.47 -7.92
N GLY A 31 -41.73 27.45 -7.29
CA GLY A 31 -42.14 28.86 -7.24
C GLY A 31 -41.07 29.79 -7.81
N THR A 32 -41.00 29.90 -9.14
CA THR A 32 -40.40 31.04 -9.88
C THR A 32 -39.06 31.56 -9.35
N LEU A 33 -37.98 30.78 -9.46
CA LEU A 33 -36.62 31.33 -9.31
C LEU A 33 -36.39 32.40 -10.39
N SER A 34 -35.71 33.49 -10.02
CA SER A 34 -35.45 34.63 -10.90
C SER A 34 -34.67 34.22 -12.16
N THR A 35 -34.85 34.95 -13.26
CA THR A 35 -34.03 34.79 -14.47
C THR A 35 -32.54 34.98 -14.19
N ASP A 36 -32.22 35.81 -13.20
CA ASP A 36 -30.85 36.17 -12.81
C ASP A 36 -30.22 35.17 -11.81
N ARG A 37 -30.82 33.97 -11.68
CA ARG A 37 -30.30 32.92 -10.79
C ARG A 37 -28.95 32.39 -11.27
N LEU A 38 -28.09 32.00 -10.34
CA LEU A 38 -26.90 31.21 -10.65
C LEU A 38 -27.30 29.78 -11.02
N LYS A 39 -26.88 29.29 -12.19
CA LYS A 39 -27.18 27.92 -12.64
C LYS A 39 -25.93 27.05 -12.56
N PRO A 40 -26.03 25.82 -12.01
CA PRO A 40 -24.96 24.83 -12.07
C PRO A 40 -24.43 24.58 -13.48
N SER A 41 -25.30 24.55 -14.49
CA SER A 41 -24.89 24.31 -15.88
C SER A 41 -23.98 25.42 -16.43
N GLU A 42 -24.26 26.69 -16.12
CA GLU A 42 -23.44 27.83 -16.56
C GLU A 42 -22.08 27.84 -15.84
N VAL A 43 -22.08 27.49 -14.54
CA VAL A 43 -20.84 27.31 -13.77
C VAL A 43 -20.00 26.17 -14.36
N LYS A 44 -20.62 25.04 -14.71
CA LYS A 44 -19.94 23.91 -15.36
C LYS A 44 -19.28 24.32 -16.67
N GLU A 45 -20.04 24.99 -17.54
CA GLU A 45 -19.52 25.48 -18.82
C GLU A 45 -18.30 26.39 -18.63
N ILE A 46 -18.32 27.29 -17.65
CA ILE A 46 -17.18 28.16 -17.34
C ILE A 46 -16.00 27.37 -16.80
N LEU A 47 -16.23 26.46 -15.84
CA LEU A 47 -15.18 25.64 -15.24
C LEU A 47 -14.43 24.83 -16.31
N CYS A 48 -15.17 24.20 -17.23
CA CYS A 48 -14.63 23.36 -18.30
C CYS A 48 -14.06 24.15 -19.49
N ALA A 49 -14.45 25.42 -19.67
CA ALA A 49 -13.95 26.25 -20.77
C ALA A 49 -12.50 26.76 -20.54
N ALA A 50 -12.06 26.85 -19.29
CA ALA A 50 -10.70 27.25 -18.95
C ALA A 50 -9.73 26.06 -19.05
N GLU A 51 -8.48 26.33 -19.41
CA GLU A 51 -7.42 25.29 -19.41
C GLU A 51 -7.09 24.79 -17.99
N GLY A 52 -7.34 25.64 -16.98
CA GLY A 52 -7.43 25.28 -15.59
C GLY A 52 -7.74 26.50 -14.72
N TRP A 53 -7.81 26.28 -13.42
CA TRP A 53 -8.12 27.28 -12.42
C TRP A 53 -7.08 27.25 -11.30
N LYS A 54 -6.80 28.42 -10.73
CA LYS A 54 -5.97 28.58 -9.55
C LYS A 54 -6.77 29.20 -8.42
N MET A 55 -6.56 28.68 -7.22
CA MET A 55 -7.07 29.23 -5.97
C MET A 55 -5.91 29.36 -4.99
N THR A 56 -5.69 30.56 -4.44
CA THR A 56 -4.71 30.76 -3.37
C THR A 56 -5.44 30.72 -2.03
N TYR A 57 -5.12 29.73 -1.20
CA TYR A 57 -5.73 29.57 0.13
C TYR A 57 -4.65 29.22 1.16
N LYS A 58 -4.64 29.95 2.28
CA LYS A 58 -3.62 29.79 3.34
C LYS A 58 -2.16 29.90 2.86
N GLY A 59 -1.93 30.68 1.81
CA GLY A 59 -0.59 30.87 1.22
C GLY A 59 -0.12 29.70 0.35
N ILE A 60 -1.02 28.80 -0.02
CA ILE A 60 -0.78 27.68 -0.92
C ILE A 60 -1.60 27.92 -2.19
N ASP A 61 -0.97 27.77 -3.34
CA ASP A 61 -1.68 27.76 -4.62
C ASP A 61 -2.18 26.35 -4.94
N PHE A 62 -3.48 26.24 -5.20
CA PHE A 62 -4.16 25.04 -5.67
C PHE A 62 -4.52 25.21 -7.14
N TYR A 63 -4.29 24.17 -7.93
CA TYR A 63 -4.59 24.12 -9.36
C TYR A 63 -5.68 23.09 -9.64
N PHE A 64 -6.66 23.42 -10.47
CA PHE A 64 -7.78 22.55 -10.81
C PHE A 64 -7.99 22.50 -12.33
N GLN A 65 -8.20 21.30 -12.88
CA GLN A 65 -8.53 21.10 -14.28
C GLN A 65 -9.81 20.26 -14.36
N PHE A 66 -10.93 20.92 -14.66
CA PHE A 66 -12.26 20.32 -14.74
C PHE A 66 -12.54 19.80 -16.14
N ASN A 67 -13.30 18.70 -16.24
CA ASN A 67 -13.82 18.22 -17.50
C ASN A 67 -15.34 18.02 -17.49
N ASP A 68 -15.92 17.90 -18.68
CA ASP A 68 -17.37 17.74 -18.85
C ASP A 68 -17.91 16.41 -18.32
N GLY A 69 -17.04 15.42 -18.13
CA GLY A 69 -17.36 14.11 -17.57
C GLY A 69 -17.60 14.10 -16.07
N GLY A 70 -17.48 15.25 -15.38
CA GLY A 70 -17.63 15.33 -13.93
C GLY A 70 -16.37 14.93 -13.16
N TYR A 71 -15.20 15.00 -13.80
CA TYR A 71 -13.91 14.75 -13.14
C TYR A 71 -13.07 16.01 -13.05
N VAL A 72 -12.25 16.07 -12.02
CA VAL A 72 -11.30 17.15 -11.75
C VAL A 72 -9.94 16.57 -11.41
N ILE A 73 -8.89 17.11 -12.03
CA ILE A 73 -7.51 16.93 -11.58
C ILE A 73 -7.18 18.13 -10.70
N SER A 74 -6.79 17.88 -9.46
CA SER A 74 -6.37 18.91 -8.52
C SER A 74 -4.95 18.68 -8.03
N ASP A 75 -4.20 19.77 -7.92
CA ASP A 75 -2.81 19.78 -7.48
C ASP A 75 -2.53 20.99 -6.58
N THR A 76 -1.40 20.98 -5.90
CA THR A 76 -0.85 22.10 -5.13
C THR A 76 0.42 22.61 -5.80
N ASP A 77 0.90 23.76 -5.35
CA ASP A 77 2.28 24.19 -5.58
C ASP A 77 3.30 23.35 -4.79
N GLU A 78 4.58 23.74 -4.92
CA GLU A 78 5.73 23.12 -4.27
C GLU A 78 5.77 23.25 -2.73
N SER A 79 4.83 23.97 -2.10
CA SER A 79 4.71 24.00 -0.65
C SER A 79 4.18 22.68 -0.07
N ILE A 80 3.41 21.93 -0.86
CA ILE A 80 2.91 20.59 -0.51
C ILE A 80 3.39 19.61 -1.58
N LEU A 81 4.26 18.69 -1.19
CA LEU A 81 4.95 17.75 -2.10
C LEU A 81 4.26 16.38 -2.14
N GLU A 82 2.93 16.40 -2.20
CA GLU A 82 2.06 15.24 -2.36
C GLU A 82 1.61 15.07 -3.82
N ASN A 83 1.11 13.89 -4.17
CA ASN A 83 0.66 13.59 -5.54
C ASN A 83 -0.57 14.41 -5.95
N LYS A 84 -0.81 14.50 -7.27
CA LYS A 84 -2.07 15.00 -7.81
C LYS A 84 -3.24 14.12 -7.36
N VAL A 85 -4.40 14.74 -7.23
CA VAL A 85 -5.65 14.05 -6.91
C VAL A 85 -6.55 14.10 -8.14
N GLU A 86 -6.90 12.93 -8.65
CA GLU A 86 -7.89 12.76 -9.71
C GLU A 86 -9.15 12.17 -9.09
N ASP A 87 -10.24 12.93 -9.12
CA ASP A 87 -11.49 12.54 -8.46
C ASP A 87 -12.71 13.16 -9.17
N GLY A 88 -13.91 12.81 -8.70
CA GLY A 88 -15.16 13.41 -9.17
C GLY A 88 -15.36 14.85 -8.66
N TYR A 89 -16.16 15.62 -9.39
CA TYR A 89 -16.79 16.82 -8.87
C TYR A 89 -18.26 16.84 -9.25
N HIS A 90 -19.09 17.47 -8.42
CA HIS A 90 -20.48 17.71 -8.74
C HIS A 90 -20.88 19.15 -8.39
N LEU A 91 -21.92 19.60 -9.08
CA LEU A 91 -22.50 20.91 -8.89
C LEU A 91 -23.93 20.76 -8.39
N ASP A 92 -24.26 21.53 -7.38
CA ASP A 92 -25.59 21.61 -6.78
C ASP A 92 -25.98 23.08 -6.58
N PHE A 93 -27.20 23.36 -6.15
CA PHE A 93 -27.64 24.74 -5.92
C PHE A 93 -28.59 24.84 -4.73
N LYS A 94 -28.72 26.04 -4.17
CA LYS A 94 -29.71 26.33 -3.13
C LYS A 94 -30.28 27.73 -3.34
N GLY A 95 -31.55 27.81 -3.69
CA GLY A 95 -32.19 29.07 -4.04
C GLY A 95 -31.58 29.69 -5.30
N ALA A 96 -31.74 31.01 -5.46
CA ALA A 96 -31.36 31.69 -6.70
C ALA A 96 -29.89 32.16 -6.75
N ASP A 97 -29.22 32.30 -5.60
CA ASP A 97 -27.97 33.05 -5.48
C ASP A 97 -26.73 32.20 -5.17
N LYS A 98 -26.88 30.86 -5.10
CA LYS A 98 -25.80 29.95 -4.69
C LYS A 98 -25.73 28.69 -5.53
N VAL A 99 -24.53 28.39 -6.00
CA VAL A 99 -24.14 27.10 -6.56
C VAL A 99 -23.08 26.48 -5.65
N PHE A 100 -23.18 25.19 -5.39
CA PHE A 100 -22.22 24.43 -4.59
C PHE A 100 -21.37 23.61 -5.55
N LEU A 101 -20.06 23.80 -5.50
CA LEU A 101 -19.07 22.97 -6.17
C LEU A 101 -18.46 22.03 -5.14
N THR A 102 -18.79 20.75 -5.22
CA THR A 102 -18.24 19.73 -4.34
C THR A 102 -17.15 18.97 -5.07
N LEU A 103 -15.97 18.89 -4.47
CA LEU A 103 -14.84 18.08 -4.90
C LEU A 103 -14.88 16.78 -4.11
N GLU A 104 -15.05 15.63 -4.77
CA GLU A 104 -15.07 14.35 -4.06
C GLU A 104 -13.75 14.16 -3.29
N ASN A 105 -13.87 13.72 -2.03
CA ASN A 105 -12.75 13.56 -1.10
C ASN A 105 -11.89 14.83 -0.94
N ALA A 106 -12.47 16.01 -1.14
CA ALA A 106 -11.85 17.33 -1.09
C ALA A 106 -10.71 17.58 -2.11
N GLY A 107 -10.52 16.73 -3.12
CA GLY A 107 -9.43 16.90 -4.08
C GLY A 107 -8.06 17.09 -3.40
N ALA A 108 -7.24 18.03 -3.88
CA ALA A 108 -5.96 18.40 -3.27
C ALA A 108 -6.08 19.19 -1.95
N LEU A 109 -7.24 19.74 -1.62
CA LEU A 109 -7.46 20.42 -0.32
C LEU A 109 -7.33 19.45 0.86
N LYS A 110 -7.54 18.15 0.63
CA LYS A 110 -7.36 17.10 1.64
C LYS A 110 -5.95 17.04 2.24
N TYR A 111 -4.96 17.64 1.58
CA TYR A 111 -3.59 17.72 2.09
C TYR A 111 -3.40 18.80 3.16
N LEU A 112 -4.38 19.66 3.38
CA LEU A 112 -4.37 20.62 4.46
C LEU A 112 -4.61 19.91 5.80
N THR A 113 -3.78 20.21 6.79
CA THR A 113 -3.95 19.70 8.16
C THR A 113 -5.17 20.30 8.86
N GLU A 114 -5.57 21.52 8.49
CA GLU A 114 -6.73 22.22 9.03
C GLU A 114 -7.43 23.04 7.95
N GLY A 115 -8.75 23.17 8.04
CA GLY A 115 -9.55 23.98 7.12
C GLY A 115 -9.64 23.41 5.70
N SER A 116 -9.46 22.10 5.54
CA SER A 116 -9.87 21.39 4.32
C SER A 116 -11.37 21.58 4.11
N GLU A 117 -11.76 21.86 2.88
CA GLU A 117 -13.15 22.01 2.45
C GLU A 117 -13.42 21.02 1.32
N GLU A 118 -14.57 20.36 1.40
CA GLU A 118 -15.05 19.51 0.31
C GLU A 118 -15.92 20.32 -0.67
N THR A 119 -16.66 21.30 -0.16
CA THR A 119 -17.64 22.07 -0.92
C THR A 119 -17.30 23.56 -0.92
N LEU A 120 -17.32 24.16 -2.10
CA LEU A 120 -17.19 25.60 -2.32
C LEU A 120 -18.55 26.20 -2.68
N VAL A 121 -18.97 27.23 -1.96
CA VAL A 121 -20.19 28.00 -2.24
C VAL A 121 -19.86 29.14 -3.17
N ILE A 122 -20.30 29.02 -4.42
CA ILE A 122 -20.15 30.01 -5.49
C ILE A 122 -21.29 31.01 -5.39
N THR A 123 -20.94 32.30 -5.33
CA THR A 123 -21.89 33.42 -5.23
C THR A 123 -21.83 34.37 -6.42
N ALA A 124 -20.81 34.26 -7.27
CA ALA A 124 -20.70 34.99 -8.53
C ALA A 124 -19.67 34.32 -9.44
N TYR A 125 -19.82 34.46 -10.75
CA TYR A 125 -18.86 33.94 -11.73
C TYR A 125 -18.72 34.87 -12.94
N THR A 126 -17.56 34.82 -13.57
CA THR A 126 -17.23 35.40 -14.87
C THR A 126 -16.19 34.48 -15.52
N ASN A 127 -15.89 34.68 -16.81
CA ASN A 127 -14.80 33.97 -17.48
C ASN A 127 -13.40 34.27 -16.91
N GLN A 128 -13.27 35.24 -15.99
CA GLN A 128 -12.00 35.65 -15.40
C GLN A 128 -11.91 35.36 -13.89
N LYS A 129 -13.02 35.01 -13.25
CA LYS A 129 -13.09 34.79 -11.80
C LYS A 129 -14.36 34.07 -11.41
N ILE A 130 -14.24 33.04 -10.58
CA ILE A 130 -15.34 32.46 -9.80
C ILE A 130 -15.15 32.93 -8.35
N THR A 131 -16.15 33.62 -7.82
CA THR A 131 -16.16 34.06 -6.42
C THR A 131 -16.79 32.98 -5.58
N ALA A 132 -16.01 32.42 -4.66
CA ALA A 132 -16.42 31.29 -3.85
C ALA A 132 -15.87 31.38 -2.43
N LYS A 133 -16.47 30.61 -1.54
CA LYS A 133 -16.01 30.44 -0.16
C LYS A 133 -16.20 29.00 0.29
N GLY A 134 -15.39 28.54 1.25
CA GLY A 134 -15.62 27.25 1.89
C GLY A 134 -17.03 27.18 2.49
N GLU A 135 -17.72 26.07 2.32
CA GLU A 135 -19.06 25.88 2.87
C GLU A 135 -19.02 25.88 4.40
N VAL A 136 -18.06 25.17 5.00
CA VAL A 136 -17.98 25.00 6.44
C VAL A 136 -17.30 26.20 7.11
N ASN A 137 -16.16 26.64 6.58
CA ASN A 137 -15.34 27.69 7.18
C ASN A 137 -15.72 29.11 6.75
N GLY A 138 -16.46 29.27 5.65
CA GLY A 138 -16.91 30.56 5.12
C GLY A 138 -15.79 31.48 4.59
N VAL A 139 -14.56 30.98 4.47
CA VAL A 139 -13.37 31.73 4.03
C VAL A 139 -13.33 31.80 2.50
N ALA A 140 -12.92 32.94 1.97
CA ALA A 140 -12.78 33.14 0.53
C ALA A 140 -11.83 32.13 -0.12
N MET A 141 -12.29 31.56 -1.23
CA MET A 141 -11.67 30.48 -2.00
C MET A 141 -11.92 30.75 -3.50
N ASP A 142 -11.60 31.98 -3.92
CA ASP A 142 -11.85 32.43 -5.28
C ASP A 142 -10.98 31.67 -6.28
N LEU A 143 -11.56 31.31 -7.43
CA LEU A 143 -10.85 30.68 -8.52
C LEU A 143 -10.59 31.69 -9.65
N THR A 144 -9.37 31.74 -10.14
CA THR A 144 -8.97 32.52 -11.32
C THR A 144 -8.44 31.60 -12.42
N PRO A 145 -8.79 31.80 -13.70
CA PRO A 145 -8.35 30.92 -14.77
C PRO A 145 -6.83 31.03 -14.96
N VAL A 146 -6.21 29.91 -15.32
CA VAL A 146 -4.79 29.81 -15.64
C VAL A 146 -4.59 29.10 -16.97
N THR A 147 -3.41 29.30 -17.56
CA THR A 147 -3.03 28.65 -18.82
C THR A 147 -2.35 27.31 -18.55
N SER A 148 -2.34 26.44 -19.55
CA SER A 148 -1.60 25.18 -19.57
C SER A 148 -0.10 25.41 -19.38
N VAL A 149 0.43 26.58 -19.79
CA VAL A 149 1.82 26.97 -19.55
C VAL A 149 2.08 27.20 -18.06
N GLU A 150 1.16 27.86 -17.36
CA GLU A 150 1.27 28.07 -15.91
C GLU A 150 1.15 26.75 -15.14
N ILE A 151 0.18 25.90 -15.51
CA ILE A 151 0.01 24.57 -14.92
C ILE A 151 1.29 23.74 -15.13
N LYS A 152 1.83 23.72 -16.36
CA LYS A 152 3.07 23.01 -16.68
C LYS A 152 4.26 23.55 -15.88
N LYS A 153 4.35 24.86 -15.70
CA LYS A 153 5.39 25.47 -14.86
C LYS A 153 5.26 25.03 -13.41
N ASN A 154 4.04 24.98 -12.86
CA ASN A 154 3.80 24.46 -11.50
C ASN A 154 4.24 22.99 -11.39
N ASP A 155 3.82 22.15 -12.33
CA ASP A 155 4.19 20.73 -12.38
C ASP A 155 5.71 20.52 -12.36
N ASP A 156 6.43 21.30 -13.16
CA ASP A 156 7.88 21.18 -13.28
C ASP A 156 8.60 21.69 -12.02
N ALA A 157 8.10 22.79 -11.43
CA ALA A 157 8.63 23.33 -10.18
C ALA A 157 8.42 22.35 -9.01
N LYS A 158 7.20 21.80 -8.88
CA LYS A 158 6.87 20.79 -7.87
C LYS A 158 7.68 19.50 -8.05
N LYS A 159 7.85 19.01 -9.30
CA LYS A 159 8.72 17.86 -9.58
C LYS A 159 10.17 18.12 -9.18
N ALA A 160 10.71 19.29 -9.50
CA ALA A 160 12.06 19.67 -9.10
C ALA A 160 12.20 19.74 -7.57
N ALA A 161 11.21 20.27 -6.86
CA ALA A 161 11.18 20.30 -5.41
C ALA A 161 11.11 18.90 -4.79
N ILE A 162 10.30 17.98 -5.34
CA ILE A 162 10.26 16.57 -4.92
C ILE A 162 11.63 15.90 -5.09
N VAL A 163 12.27 16.08 -6.25
CA VAL A 163 13.62 15.53 -6.51
C VAL A 163 14.63 16.10 -5.52
N ALA A 164 14.64 17.42 -5.30
CA ALA A 164 15.55 18.07 -4.37
C ALA A 164 15.36 17.55 -2.93
N ARG A 165 14.11 17.44 -2.45
CA ARG A 165 13.78 16.85 -1.14
C ARG A 165 14.29 15.42 -1.05
N ASN A 166 13.99 14.59 -2.04
CA ASN A 166 14.35 13.18 -2.01
C ASN A 166 15.87 12.96 -2.09
N LYS A 167 16.60 13.79 -2.84
CA LYS A 167 18.08 13.82 -2.82
C LYS A 167 18.60 14.18 -1.44
N ALA A 168 18.09 15.24 -0.83
CA ALA A 168 18.52 15.69 0.49
C ALA A 168 18.26 14.64 1.60
N LEU A 169 17.16 13.90 1.52
CA LEU A 169 16.77 12.88 2.48
C LEU A 169 17.32 11.49 2.17
N PHE A 170 17.99 11.28 1.03
CA PHE A 170 18.37 9.95 0.57
C PHE A 170 19.25 9.21 1.59
N LEU A 171 20.34 9.84 2.06
CA LEU A 171 21.26 9.20 3.00
C LEU A 171 20.59 8.91 4.36
N SER A 172 19.73 9.81 4.86
CA SER A 172 18.97 9.53 6.08
C SER A 172 18.00 8.37 5.88
N LYS A 173 17.33 8.31 4.71
CA LYS A 173 16.44 7.21 4.35
C LYS A 173 17.18 5.88 4.25
N VAL A 174 18.42 5.85 3.75
CA VAL A 174 19.24 4.64 3.78
C VAL A 174 19.38 4.12 5.22
N GLN A 175 19.56 4.99 6.21
CA GLN A 175 19.73 4.59 7.61
C GLN A 175 18.43 4.23 8.33
N THR A 176 17.29 4.78 7.90
CA THR A 176 16.02 4.65 8.64
C THR A 176 14.96 3.80 7.94
N GLU A 177 15.01 3.69 6.61
CA GLU A 177 13.91 3.13 5.81
C GLU A 177 14.38 2.14 4.73
N LEU A 178 15.55 2.36 4.13
CA LEU A 178 16.04 1.61 2.96
C LEU A 178 17.21 0.66 3.30
N TYR A 179 17.53 0.51 4.58
CA TYR A 179 18.59 -0.41 5.03
C TYR A 179 18.20 -1.89 4.86
N ASN A 180 16.95 -2.19 4.52
CA ASN A 180 16.51 -3.53 4.18
C ASN A 180 15.26 -3.49 3.29
N GLY A 181 14.96 -4.63 2.65
CA GLY A 181 13.72 -4.79 1.92
C GLY A 181 13.67 -6.06 1.11
N VAL A 182 12.69 -6.13 0.22
CA VAL A 182 12.40 -7.30 -0.61
C VAL A 182 12.50 -6.96 -2.08
N ILE A 183 12.99 -7.93 -2.86
CA ILE A 183 13.09 -7.89 -4.31
C ILE A 183 12.07 -8.87 -4.89
N ARG A 184 11.27 -8.40 -5.85
CA ARG A 184 10.16 -9.13 -6.44
C ARG A 184 10.21 -9.13 -7.96
N ASP A 185 9.62 -10.17 -8.56
CA ASP A 185 9.39 -10.20 -10.01
C ASP A 185 8.24 -9.28 -10.43
N ALA A 186 7.96 -9.25 -11.74
CA ALA A 186 6.88 -8.45 -12.31
C ALA A 186 5.47 -8.84 -11.82
N ASN A 187 5.30 -10.05 -11.28
CA ASN A 187 4.04 -10.54 -10.72
C ASN A 187 3.96 -10.32 -9.19
N GLY A 188 4.95 -9.63 -8.60
CA GLY A 188 5.03 -9.41 -7.16
C GLY A 188 5.54 -10.63 -6.37
N LYS A 189 6.03 -11.69 -7.05
CA LYS A 189 6.56 -12.88 -6.41
C LYS A 189 7.86 -12.56 -5.67
N PHE A 190 8.03 -13.08 -4.46
CA PHE A 190 9.27 -12.95 -3.69
C PHE A 190 10.43 -13.66 -4.39
N ILE A 191 11.55 -12.94 -4.59
CA ILE A 191 12.81 -13.47 -5.12
C ILE A 191 13.89 -13.45 -4.05
N ALA A 192 14.07 -12.29 -3.40
CA ALA A 192 15.16 -12.10 -2.45
C ALA A 192 14.83 -11.07 -1.38
N HIS A 193 15.52 -11.17 -0.25
CA HIS A 193 15.58 -10.16 0.78
C HIS A 193 16.97 -9.52 0.79
N TYR A 194 17.08 -8.20 0.97
CA TYR A 194 18.36 -7.54 1.16
C TYR A 194 18.44 -6.85 2.52
N ALA A 195 19.64 -6.78 3.08
CA ALA A 195 19.96 -6.12 4.34
C ALA A 195 21.31 -5.42 4.25
N ILE A 196 21.36 -4.14 4.62
CA ILE A 196 22.53 -3.27 4.60
C ILE A 196 23.10 -3.14 6.01
N SER A 197 24.39 -3.40 6.18
CA SER A 197 25.06 -3.40 7.47
C SER A 197 26.46 -2.79 7.38
N GLY A 198 27.15 -2.71 8.52
CA GLY A 198 28.42 -2.02 8.66
C GLY A 198 28.25 -0.63 9.28
N ALA A 199 29.32 -0.10 9.86
CA ALA A 199 29.26 1.18 10.58
C ALA A 199 28.94 2.35 9.65
N ASN A 200 29.26 2.21 8.36
CA ASN A 200 29.09 3.20 7.30
C ASN A 200 28.17 2.68 6.18
N ASN A 201 27.35 1.66 6.43
CA ASN A 201 26.50 1.00 5.42
C ASN A 201 27.31 0.45 4.22
N GLU A 202 28.49 -0.11 4.49
CA GLU A 202 29.44 -0.58 3.49
C GLU A 202 29.25 -2.05 3.09
N SER A 203 28.27 -2.75 3.68
CA SER A 203 28.00 -4.16 3.37
C SER A 203 26.53 -4.36 3.03
N ILE A 204 26.26 -5.21 2.04
CA ILE A 204 24.92 -5.69 1.70
C ILE A 204 24.89 -7.21 1.69
N LYS A 205 23.89 -7.78 2.37
CA LYS A 205 23.53 -9.19 2.31
C LYS A 205 22.29 -9.34 1.45
N ILE A 206 22.34 -10.20 0.43
CA ILE A 206 21.22 -10.55 -0.44
C ILE A 206 20.92 -12.04 -0.26
N SER A 207 19.78 -12.34 0.35
CA SER A 207 19.27 -13.68 0.60
C SER A 207 18.28 -14.07 -0.50
N VAL A 208 18.73 -14.91 -1.44
CA VAL A 208 17.99 -15.27 -2.66
C VAL A 208 17.34 -16.63 -2.47
N LEU A 209 16.03 -16.71 -2.74
CA LEU A 209 15.27 -17.95 -2.75
C LEU A 209 14.89 -18.31 -4.19
N GLU A 210 15.62 -19.25 -4.77
CA GLU A 210 15.39 -19.71 -6.15
C GLU A 210 15.42 -21.23 -6.20
N ASN A 211 14.46 -21.84 -6.91
CA ASN A 211 14.37 -23.29 -7.07
C ASN A 211 14.45 -24.08 -5.74
N ARG A 212 13.76 -23.57 -4.70
CA ARG A 212 13.75 -24.12 -3.32
C ARG A 212 15.09 -24.07 -2.58
N VAL A 213 16.08 -23.36 -3.10
CA VAL A 213 17.40 -23.16 -2.50
C VAL A 213 17.53 -21.73 -2.01
N LEU A 214 17.82 -21.57 -0.72
CA LEU A 214 18.18 -20.29 -0.12
C LEU A 214 19.69 -20.10 -0.17
N THR A 215 20.14 -19.03 -0.83
CA THR A 215 21.55 -18.66 -0.97
C THR A 215 21.79 -17.26 -0.42
N HIS A 216 22.87 -17.07 0.34
CA HIS A 216 23.26 -15.75 0.87
C HIS A 216 24.47 -15.21 0.11
N TYR A 217 24.33 -14.00 -0.42
CA TYR A 217 25.42 -13.25 -1.00
C TYR A 217 25.76 -12.09 -0.09
N GLU A 218 26.97 -12.09 0.46
CA GLU A 218 27.52 -10.92 1.15
C GLU A 218 28.42 -10.18 0.18
N ARG A 219 28.24 -8.86 0.10
CA ARG A 219 28.94 -7.98 -0.84
C ARG A 219 29.34 -6.69 -0.15
N THR A 220 30.42 -6.09 -0.65
CA THR A 220 30.71 -4.69 -0.39
C THR A 220 29.65 -3.84 -1.09
N LEU A 221 29.13 -2.84 -0.39
CA LEU A 221 28.14 -1.90 -0.87
C LEU A 221 28.77 -0.52 -1.03
N THR A 222 28.55 0.10 -2.18
CA THR A 222 28.85 1.52 -2.41
C THR A 222 27.55 2.28 -2.66
N ILE A 223 27.20 3.15 -1.73
CA ILE A 223 26.04 4.04 -1.85
C ILE A 223 26.47 5.34 -2.53
N GLY A 224 25.75 5.74 -3.57
CA GLY A 224 25.99 6.99 -4.28
C GLY A 224 24.69 7.60 -4.77
N ALA A 225 24.79 8.65 -5.59
CA ALA A 225 23.65 9.25 -6.26
C ALA A 225 24.08 9.81 -7.61
N ASP A 226 23.15 9.80 -8.57
CA ASP A 226 23.24 10.53 -9.82
C ASP A 226 22.14 11.61 -9.89
N ASP A 227 21.87 12.15 -11.08
CA ASP A 227 20.87 13.19 -11.25
C ASP A 227 19.44 12.71 -11.02
N GLU A 228 19.17 11.43 -11.24
CA GLU A 228 17.84 10.82 -11.22
C GLU A 228 17.63 9.88 -10.02
N ASN A 229 18.69 9.24 -9.53
CA ASN A 229 18.60 8.11 -8.61
C ASN A 229 19.63 8.16 -7.49
N GLY A 230 19.22 7.69 -6.31
CA GLY A 230 20.10 7.12 -5.30
C GLY A 230 20.50 5.72 -5.73
N THR A 231 21.77 5.35 -5.57
CA THR A 231 22.32 4.11 -6.09
C THR A 231 22.95 3.28 -4.98
N PHE A 232 22.71 1.96 -5.04
CA PHE A 232 23.27 0.96 -4.14
C PHE A 232 24.03 -0.04 -5.02
N ASN A 233 25.36 0.11 -5.11
CA ASN A 233 26.20 -0.65 -6.04
C ASN A 233 26.94 -1.77 -5.32
N PHE A 234 26.93 -2.97 -5.89
CA PHE A 234 27.57 -4.15 -5.32
C PHE A 234 28.01 -5.13 -6.43
N ASP A 235 28.92 -6.06 -6.12
CA ASP A 235 29.30 -7.07 -7.12
C ASP A 235 28.12 -7.97 -7.48
N ALA A 236 28.05 -8.34 -8.76
CA ALA A 236 26.90 -9.01 -9.34
C ALA A 236 26.40 -10.23 -8.54
N VAL A 237 25.08 -10.35 -8.48
CA VAL A 237 24.32 -11.46 -7.90
C VAL A 237 23.28 -11.91 -8.91
N THR A 238 23.13 -13.23 -9.07
CA THR A 238 22.10 -13.79 -9.95
C THR A 238 20.74 -13.78 -9.25
N LEU A 239 19.78 -13.04 -9.80
CA LEU A 239 18.38 -12.97 -9.35
C LEU A 239 17.46 -13.33 -10.52
N ASN A 240 16.68 -14.40 -10.39
CA ASN A 240 15.73 -14.84 -11.41
C ASN A 240 16.38 -14.97 -12.81
N GLY A 241 17.55 -15.63 -12.85
CA GLY A 241 18.38 -15.79 -14.05
C GLY A 241 19.09 -14.53 -14.57
N SER A 242 18.89 -13.36 -13.94
CA SER A 242 19.51 -12.09 -14.37
C SER A 242 20.67 -11.68 -13.46
N SER A 243 21.72 -11.10 -14.04
CA SER A 243 22.86 -10.54 -13.30
C SER A 243 22.49 -9.14 -12.79
N VAL A 244 22.32 -9.01 -11.47
CA VAL A 244 21.96 -7.76 -10.79
C VAL A 244 23.16 -7.21 -10.03
N LYS A 245 23.48 -5.94 -10.26
CA LYS A 245 24.63 -5.25 -9.63
C LYS A 245 24.24 -3.98 -8.88
N GLN A 246 22.97 -3.58 -8.98
CA GLN A 246 22.53 -2.31 -8.42
C GLN A 246 21.07 -2.36 -7.96
N ILE A 247 20.79 -1.66 -6.86
CA ILE A 247 19.45 -1.19 -6.51
C ILE A 247 19.41 0.33 -6.72
N LEU A 248 18.31 0.82 -7.27
CA LEU A 248 18.04 2.21 -7.63
C LEU A 248 16.89 2.73 -6.76
N TYR A 249 17.02 3.95 -6.26
CA TYR A 249 15.97 4.71 -5.59
C TYR A 249 15.70 5.98 -6.41
N ARG A 250 14.54 6.07 -7.06
CA ARG A 250 14.23 7.19 -7.93
C ARG A 250 13.88 8.43 -7.12
N PHE A 251 14.49 9.57 -7.45
CA PHE A 251 14.22 10.81 -6.72
C PHE A 251 12.90 11.47 -7.10
N ASP A 252 12.31 11.16 -8.26
CA ASP A 252 11.04 11.77 -8.70
C ASP A 252 9.81 11.22 -7.95
N ASN A 253 9.84 9.94 -7.55
CA ASN A 253 8.68 9.27 -6.95
C ASN A 253 9.02 8.32 -5.79
N SER A 254 10.29 8.24 -5.38
CA SER A 254 10.78 7.34 -4.30
C SER A 254 10.62 5.84 -4.60
N ALA A 255 10.27 5.45 -5.82
CA ALA A 255 10.15 4.05 -6.20
C ALA A 255 11.55 3.41 -6.29
N MET A 256 11.62 2.12 -5.97
CA MET A 256 12.87 1.38 -6.04
C MET A 256 12.80 0.21 -7.02
N SER A 257 13.93 -0.05 -7.68
CA SER A 257 14.08 -1.19 -8.58
C SER A 257 15.53 -1.63 -8.63
N THR A 258 15.78 -2.82 -9.16
CA THR A 258 17.13 -3.21 -9.59
C THR A 258 17.47 -2.61 -10.95
N ASP A 259 18.74 -2.69 -11.37
CA ASP A 259 19.15 -2.32 -12.73
C ASP A 259 18.55 -3.22 -13.83
N THR A 260 18.03 -4.39 -13.45
CA THR A 260 17.30 -5.32 -14.33
C THR A 260 15.78 -5.17 -14.22
N LYS A 261 15.29 -4.11 -13.56
CA LYS A 261 13.86 -3.76 -13.41
C LYS A 261 13.03 -4.71 -12.53
N LEU A 262 13.67 -5.52 -11.69
CA LEU A 262 12.96 -6.17 -10.57
C LEU A 262 12.48 -5.11 -9.58
N SER A 263 11.27 -5.27 -9.06
CA SER A 263 10.70 -4.36 -8.08
C SER A 263 11.40 -4.50 -6.75
N VAL A 264 11.71 -3.38 -6.10
CA VAL A 264 12.30 -3.34 -4.76
C VAL A 264 11.34 -2.57 -3.87
N GLY A 265 11.03 -3.12 -2.70
CA GLY A 265 10.09 -2.50 -1.79
C GLY A 265 10.42 -2.78 -0.33
N PRO A 266 9.80 -2.03 0.59
CA PRO A 266 9.98 -2.26 2.01
C PRO A 266 9.37 -3.61 2.42
N ASN A 267 9.92 -4.21 3.48
CA ASN A 267 9.37 -5.44 4.09
C ASN A 267 8.41 -5.14 5.27
N LYS A 268 7.75 -3.98 5.23
CA LYS A 268 6.96 -3.43 6.34
C LYS A 268 5.70 -4.25 6.68
N ASP A 269 5.10 -4.89 5.68
CA ASP A 269 3.82 -5.60 5.84
C ASP A 269 3.92 -6.84 6.74
N ALA A 270 5.10 -7.44 6.81
CA ALA A 270 5.34 -8.61 7.64
C ALA A 270 5.14 -8.34 9.14
N ARG A 271 5.46 -7.12 9.60
CA ARG A 271 5.22 -6.71 11.01
C ARG A 271 3.72 -6.64 11.32
N GLY A 272 2.92 -6.18 10.37
CA GLY A 272 1.47 -6.03 10.51
C GLY A 272 0.75 -7.35 10.81
N PHE A 273 1.28 -8.49 10.36
CA PHE A 273 0.75 -9.81 10.74
C PHE A 273 0.83 -10.06 12.25
N PHE A 274 1.93 -9.65 12.89
CA PHE A 274 2.19 -9.92 14.30
C PHE A 274 1.64 -8.86 15.25
N THR A 275 1.29 -7.67 14.74
CA THR A 275 0.72 -6.57 15.53
C THR A 275 -0.76 -6.31 15.25
N GLY A 276 -1.35 -6.98 14.26
CA GLY A 276 -2.76 -6.83 13.89
C GLY A 276 -3.74 -7.63 14.75
N SER A 277 -5.02 -7.25 14.68
CA SER A 277 -6.16 -7.85 15.40
C SER A 277 -7.09 -8.69 14.50
N SER A 278 -6.63 -9.09 13.31
CA SER A 278 -7.41 -9.96 12.41
C SER A 278 -7.41 -11.41 12.90
N TYR A 279 -8.28 -12.26 12.31
CA TYR A 279 -8.18 -13.71 12.43
C TYR A 279 -7.71 -14.32 11.09
N LYS A 280 -6.45 -14.74 11.02
CA LYS A 280 -5.76 -15.34 9.89
C LYS A 280 -4.99 -16.57 10.38
N THR A 281 -5.22 -17.69 9.73
CA THR A 281 -4.42 -18.90 9.90
C THR A 281 -3.58 -19.10 8.66
N TYR A 282 -2.29 -19.36 8.85
CA TYR A 282 -1.36 -19.73 7.79
C TYR A 282 -0.88 -21.16 8.04
N VAL A 283 -0.85 -21.98 7.00
CA VAL A 283 -0.60 -23.41 7.10
C VAL A 283 0.55 -23.82 6.19
N ILE A 284 1.38 -24.74 6.69
CA ILE A 284 2.29 -25.52 5.87
C ILE A 284 1.97 -27.01 6.05
N SER A 285 1.75 -27.71 4.94
CA SER A 285 1.42 -29.13 4.92
C SER A 285 1.81 -29.77 3.61
N LYS A 286 2.62 -30.82 3.72
CA LYS A 286 3.01 -31.63 2.57
C LYS A 286 1.86 -32.50 2.06
N ASN A 287 1.04 -33.02 2.98
CA ASN A 287 -0.10 -33.89 2.63
C ASN A 287 -1.16 -33.12 1.83
N ASN A 288 -1.43 -31.88 2.23
CA ASN A 288 -2.41 -31.02 1.58
C ASN A 288 -1.80 -30.13 0.47
N SER A 289 -0.50 -30.27 0.19
CA SER A 289 0.24 -29.42 -0.76
C SER A 289 0.05 -27.92 -0.49
N LYS A 290 0.04 -27.53 0.79
CA LYS A 290 -0.08 -26.15 1.24
C LYS A 290 1.28 -25.60 1.67
N GLY A 291 1.65 -24.44 1.14
CA GLY A 291 2.93 -23.84 1.43
C GLY A 291 4.11 -24.58 0.79
N ASP A 292 5.32 -24.31 1.27
CA ASP A 292 6.56 -24.96 0.82
C ASP A 292 7.68 -24.81 1.86
N ALA A 293 8.77 -25.56 1.76
CA ALA A 293 9.96 -25.37 2.59
C ALA A 293 11.23 -25.90 1.94
N LYS A 294 12.37 -25.62 2.57
CA LYS A 294 13.64 -26.30 2.27
C LYS A 294 13.42 -27.82 2.26
N GLU A 295 14.01 -28.52 1.30
CA GLU A 295 13.74 -29.94 1.04
C GLU A 295 13.83 -30.83 2.29
N GLU A 296 14.87 -30.68 3.11
CA GLU A 296 15.02 -31.48 4.33
C GLU A 296 13.89 -31.28 5.34
N LEU A 297 13.40 -30.05 5.44
CA LEU A 297 12.29 -29.66 6.31
C LEU A 297 10.97 -30.16 5.70
N TRP A 298 10.83 -30.03 4.38
CA TRP A 298 9.70 -30.57 3.63
C TRP A 298 9.57 -32.09 3.78
N GLN A 299 10.69 -32.81 3.91
CA GLN A 299 10.65 -34.25 4.19
C GLN A 299 10.25 -34.57 5.63
N GLU A 300 10.63 -33.78 6.64
CA GLU A 300 10.11 -33.96 8.00
C GLU A 300 8.59 -33.77 8.06
N LEU A 301 8.05 -32.84 7.26
CA LEU A 301 6.61 -32.62 7.12
C LEU A 301 5.86 -33.74 6.37
N SER A 302 6.56 -34.72 5.81
CA SER A 302 5.93 -35.93 5.23
C SER A 302 5.54 -36.97 6.26
N TRP A 303 5.88 -36.74 7.53
CA TRP A 303 5.42 -37.61 8.61
C TRP A 303 3.89 -37.66 8.56
N LYS A 304 3.36 -38.83 8.17
CA LYS A 304 1.91 -39.11 8.00
C LYS A 304 1.06 -38.74 9.21
N SER A 305 1.70 -38.49 10.35
CA SER A 305 1.09 -38.09 11.59
C SER A 305 1.40 -36.66 11.98
N VAL A 306 1.64 -35.71 11.06
CA VAL A 306 1.51 -34.24 11.24
C VAL A 306 0.70 -33.71 10.07
N GLY A 307 -0.59 -33.46 10.33
CA GLY A 307 -1.59 -33.07 9.33
C GLY A 307 -1.34 -31.68 8.77
N ASP A 308 -0.96 -30.73 9.62
CA ASP A 308 -0.74 -29.34 9.27
C ASP A 308 0.14 -28.71 10.37
N ILE A 309 1.05 -27.79 10.01
CA ILE A 309 1.62 -26.83 10.95
C ILE A 309 0.92 -25.50 10.69
N GLU A 310 0.27 -24.98 11.72
CA GLU A 310 -0.50 -23.76 11.65
C GLU A 310 0.18 -22.65 12.45
N LEU A 311 0.24 -21.47 11.85
CA LEU A 311 0.47 -20.21 12.55
C LEU A 311 -0.83 -19.43 12.52
N SER A 312 -1.48 -19.36 13.68
CA SER A 312 -2.72 -18.59 13.87
C SER A 312 -2.41 -17.28 14.57
N ASP A 313 -3.12 -16.21 14.22
CA ASP A 313 -3.01 -14.90 14.86
C ASP A 313 -3.95 -14.70 16.09
N ARG A 314 -4.44 -15.81 16.70
CA ARG A 314 -5.17 -15.81 18.00
C ARG A 314 -4.41 -15.04 19.10
N ASP A 315 -5.05 -14.63 20.19
CA ASP A 315 -4.41 -13.82 21.25
C ASP A 315 -3.06 -14.35 21.80
N VAL A 316 -2.83 -15.67 21.77
CA VAL A 316 -1.57 -16.33 22.19
C VAL A 316 -0.69 -16.77 20.99
N ARG A 317 -1.22 -16.60 19.77
CA ARG A 317 -0.68 -16.98 18.44
C ARG A 317 0.21 -18.23 18.47
N PRO A 318 -0.33 -19.38 18.88
CA PRO A 318 0.48 -20.58 19.02
C PRO A 318 0.96 -21.09 17.65
N LEU A 319 2.16 -21.65 17.64
CA LEU A 319 2.53 -22.63 16.64
C LEU A 319 1.77 -23.92 16.97
N VAL A 320 0.82 -24.27 16.12
CA VAL A 320 0.00 -25.47 16.29
C VAL A 320 0.53 -26.54 15.36
N LEU A 321 0.86 -27.70 15.94
CA LEU A 321 1.20 -28.89 15.18
C LEU A 321 0.07 -29.89 15.38
N CYS A 322 -0.43 -30.43 14.28
CA CYS A 322 -1.60 -31.29 14.29
C CYS A 322 -1.20 -32.76 14.10
N PRO A 323 -0.55 -33.46 15.07
CA PRO A 323 -0.14 -34.82 14.82
C PRO A 323 -1.30 -35.81 14.79
N GLY A 324 -1.36 -36.75 13.83
CA GLY A 324 -2.41 -37.77 13.78
C GLY A 324 -2.65 -38.44 12.42
N SER A 325 -3.34 -39.59 12.41
CA SER A 325 -3.82 -40.26 11.19
C SER A 325 -5.09 -39.59 10.64
N GLU A 326 -5.56 -39.97 9.46
CA GLU A 326 -6.86 -39.49 8.94
C GLU A 326 -8.01 -39.71 9.94
N ASP A 327 -7.94 -40.80 10.72
CA ASP A 327 -8.99 -41.21 11.66
C ASP A 327 -8.96 -40.51 13.02
N ALA A 328 -7.89 -39.76 13.34
CA ALA A 328 -7.81 -38.96 14.55
C ALA A 328 -6.68 -37.93 14.45
N VAL A 329 -6.94 -36.69 14.85
CA VAL A 329 -5.96 -35.59 14.83
C VAL A 329 -5.83 -35.05 16.25
N TRP A 330 -4.60 -34.97 16.73
CA TRP A 330 -4.22 -34.41 18.01
C TRP A 330 -3.62 -33.03 17.76
N TYR A 331 -3.70 -32.15 18.74
CA TYR A 331 -3.15 -30.81 18.62
C TYR A 331 -2.09 -30.58 19.70
N THR A 332 -0.87 -30.31 19.26
CA THR A 332 0.26 -29.92 20.11
C THR A 332 0.52 -28.44 19.89
N PHE A 333 0.45 -27.68 20.97
CA PHE A 333 0.60 -26.23 20.94
C PHE A 333 1.95 -25.85 21.52
N PHE A 334 2.61 -24.89 20.88
CA PHE A 334 3.71 -24.14 21.43
C PHE A 334 3.32 -22.67 21.36
N ASP A 335 3.31 -21.97 22.48
CA ASP A 335 3.12 -20.52 22.49
C ASP A 335 4.24 -19.90 21.67
N ALA A 336 3.88 -19.21 20.58
CA ALA A 336 4.88 -18.46 19.84
C ALA A 336 5.07 -17.14 20.58
N ASN A 337 6.09 -17.06 21.43
CA ASN A 337 6.50 -15.75 21.93
C ASN A 337 7.44 -15.15 20.88
N TRP A 338 7.01 -14.12 20.17
CA TRP A 338 7.89 -13.39 19.25
C TRP A 338 8.28 -12.02 19.77
N THR A 339 9.44 -11.59 19.33
CA THR A 339 9.85 -10.19 19.41
C THR A 339 10.20 -9.70 18.01
N VAL A 340 9.63 -8.55 17.65
CA VAL A 340 10.05 -7.79 16.47
C VAL A 340 11.13 -6.83 16.94
N LYS A 341 12.36 -7.00 16.46
CA LYS A 341 13.41 -6.02 16.73
C LYS A 341 13.40 -4.93 15.66
N THR A 342 13.99 -3.79 15.98
CA THR A 342 14.16 -2.69 15.03
C THR A 342 15.13 -3.05 13.91
N GLU A 343 16.02 -4.02 14.12
CA GLU A 343 16.99 -4.52 13.15
C GLU A 343 16.33 -5.39 12.05
N PHE A 344 16.50 -4.99 10.79
CA PHE A 344 16.28 -5.79 9.57
C PHE A 344 14.93 -6.52 9.42
N ASP A 345 13.83 -5.99 9.97
CA ASP A 345 12.51 -6.65 9.90
C ASP A 345 12.54 -8.12 10.35
N ARG A 346 13.41 -8.39 11.34
CA ARG A 346 13.75 -9.73 11.81
C ARG A 346 12.91 -10.09 13.03
N ILE A 347 12.33 -11.29 12.99
CA ILE A 347 11.41 -11.79 14.01
C ILE A 347 12.07 -12.96 14.74
N TYR A 348 12.06 -12.90 16.06
CA TYR A 348 12.68 -13.90 16.91
C TYR A 348 11.59 -14.67 17.63
N PHE A 349 11.51 -15.98 17.42
CA PHE A 349 10.59 -16.86 18.13
C PHE A 349 11.30 -17.54 19.29
N THR A 350 10.70 -17.47 20.48
CA THR A 350 11.16 -18.19 21.66
C THR A 350 10.32 -19.43 21.83
N LYS A 351 10.98 -20.59 21.95
CA LYS A 351 10.31 -21.87 22.14
C LYS A 351 9.71 -21.96 23.54
N SER A 352 8.40 -22.11 23.64
CA SER A 352 7.71 -22.43 24.90
C SER A 352 7.78 -23.94 25.19
N LYS A 353 7.34 -24.32 26.40
CA LYS A 353 6.98 -25.73 26.65
C LYS A 353 5.74 -26.08 25.82
N GLY A 354 5.77 -27.23 25.15
CA GLY A 354 4.62 -27.75 24.43
C GLY A 354 3.49 -28.16 25.37
N TYR A 355 2.24 -28.06 24.92
CA TYR A 355 1.06 -28.50 25.67
C TYR A 355 -0.07 -28.99 24.75
N MET A 356 -1.04 -29.70 25.32
CA MET A 356 -2.18 -30.28 24.59
C MET A 356 -3.49 -29.83 25.24
N PRO A 357 -4.14 -28.76 24.75
CA PRO A 357 -5.28 -28.13 25.43
C PRO A 357 -6.56 -28.99 25.41
N TYR A 358 -6.67 -29.93 24.46
CA TYR A 358 -7.85 -30.78 24.29
C TYR A 358 -7.68 -32.19 24.86
N GLY A 359 -6.61 -32.46 25.61
CA GLY A 359 -6.29 -33.79 26.12
C GLY A 359 -5.83 -34.78 25.02
N GLY A 360 -5.62 -36.04 25.40
CA GLY A 360 -5.16 -37.10 24.51
C GLY A 360 -3.86 -37.78 24.97
N ALA A 361 -3.32 -38.68 24.14
CA ALA A 361 -2.00 -39.25 24.36
C ALA A 361 -0.95 -38.13 24.26
N ASP A 362 -0.01 -38.06 25.21
CA ASP A 362 1.09 -37.11 25.14
C ASP A 362 1.98 -37.42 23.92
N ARG A 363 2.03 -36.48 22.99
CA ARG A 363 2.80 -36.57 21.74
C ARG A 363 3.90 -35.52 21.65
N ILE A 364 4.11 -34.70 22.69
CA ILE A 364 5.02 -33.54 22.63
C ILE A 364 6.44 -33.99 22.31
N ALA A 365 6.97 -34.96 23.05
CA ALA A 365 8.32 -35.48 22.85
C ALA A 365 8.50 -36.13 21.47
N GLU A 366 7.46 -36.80 20.97
CA GLU A 366 7.45 -37.40 19.63
C GLU A 366 7.52 -36.31 18.55
N VAL A 367 6.68 -35.27 18.67
CA VAL A 367 6.66 -34.12 17.76
C VAL A 367 8.03 -33.43 17.72
N GLU A 368 8.62 -33.14 18.87
CA GLU A 368 9.93 -32.50 18.96
C GLU A 368 11.04 -33.35 18.33
N GLN A 369 10.99 -34.67 18.53
CA GLN A 369 11.96 -35.59 17.93
C GLN A 369 11.81 -35.65 16.41
N LYS A 370 10.57 -35.74 15.90
CA LYS A 370 10.27 -35.93 14.47
C LYS A 370 10.48 -34.68 13.63
N LEU A 371 10.30 -33.49 14.23
CA LEU A 371 10.40 -32.20 13.56
C LEU A 371 11.65 -31.43 14.01
N THR A 372 12.70 -32.13 14.42
CA THR A 372 13.90 -31.51 15.03
C THR A 372 14.48 -30.41 14.14
N LYS A 373 14.57 -30.60 12.82
CA LYS A 373 15.13 -29.57 11.93
C LYS A 373 14.15 -28.41 11.73
N PHE A 374 12.85 -28.68 11.66
CA PHE A 374 11.84 -27.62 11.64
C PHE A 374 11.96 -26.74 12.89
N PHE A 375 12.00 -27.33 14.10
CA PHE A 375 12.16 -26.58 15.34
C PHE A 375 13.49 -25.79 15.38
N ALA A 376 14.59 -26.39 14.92
CA ALA A 376 15.88 -25.71 14.85
C ALA A 376 15.87 -24.51 13.89
N GLY A 377 15.11 -24.58 12.79
CA GLY A 377 14.91 -23.46 11.87
C GLY A 377 13.95 -22.40 12.41
N TRP A 378 12.80 -22.81 12.96
CA TRP A 378 11.75 -21.91 13.45
C TRP A 378 12.21 -21.09 14.66
N PHE A 379 12.88 -21.74 15.61
CA PHE A 379 13.36 -21.15 16.85
C PHE A 379 14.86 -20.85 16.81
N HIS A 380 15.42 -20.64 15.61
CA HIS A 380 16.82 -20.33 15.47
C HIS A 380 17.16 -19.04 16.24
N ALA A 381 18.32 -19.00 16.92
CA ALA A 381 18.74 -17.84 17.71
C ALA A 381 18.89 -16.57 16.87
N ASP A 382 19.20 -16.78 15.59
CA ASP A 382 19.21 -15.75 14.57
C ASP A 382 17.82 -15.29 14.11
N GLY A 383 16.70 -15.77 14.64
CA GLY A 383 15.38 -15.37 14.12
C GLY A 383 15.22 -15.57 12.61
N LEU A 384 14.19 -14.94 12.04
CA LEU A 384 13.77 -15.12 10.66
C LEU A 384 13.37 -13.78 10.06
N TYR A 385 13.75 -13.55 8.79
CA TYR A 385 13.08 -12.54 7.99
C TYR A 385 11.71 -13.06 7.62
N VAL A 386 10.66 -12.30 7.92
CA VAL A 386 9.30 -12.66 7.50
C VAL A 386 8.92 -11.80 6.31
N VAL A 387 8.41 -12.40 5.25
CA VAL A 387 7.99 -11.69 4.03
C VAL A 387 6.58 -12.12 3.66
N GLN A 388 5.69 -11.16 3.48
CA GLN A 388 4.34 -11.41 2.98
C GLN A 388 4.33 -11.39 1.44
N GLU A 389 3.57 -12.28 0.83
CA GLU A 389 3.32 -12.31 -0.61
C GLU A 389 1.84 -12.53 -0.86
N THR A 390 1.26 -11.88 -1.86
CA THR A 390 -0.05 -12.23 -2.40
C THR A 390 0.14 -12.59 -3.87
N ASN A 391 -0.20 -13.81 -4.25
CA ASN A 391 -0.10 -14.27 -5.63
C ASN A 391 -1.40 -15.00 -6.01
N GLY A 392 -2.04 -14.58 -7.11
CA GLY A 392 -3.32 -15.14 -7.55
C GLY A 392 -4.45 -15.01 -6.52
N GLY A 393 -4.43 -13.98 -5.67
CA GLY A 393 -5.38 -13.81 -4.57
C GLY A 393 -5.11 -14.65 -3.32
N VAL A 394 -4.08 -15.50 -3.33
CA VAL A 394 -3.65 -16.31 -2.19
C VAL A 394 -2.53 -15.61 -1.45
N ALA A 395 -2.65 -15.48 -0.13
CA ALA A 395 -1.64 -14.87 0.71
C ALA A 395 -0.66 -15.93 1.25
N TYR A 396 0.62 -15.57 1.30
CA TYR A 396 1.70 -16.41 1.79
C TYR A 396 2.56 -15.63 2.79
N LEU A 397 3.18 -16.38 3.72
CA LEU A 397 4.22 -15.90 4.60
C LEU A 397 5.48 -16.73 4.39
N TYR A 398 6.54 -16.07 3.95
CA TYR A 398 7.87 -16.64 3.89
C TYR A 398 8.60 -16.36 5.19
N PHE A 399 9.30 -17.37 5.67
CA PHE A 399 10.23 -17.31 6.79
C PHE A 399 11.59 -17.69 6.25
N VAL A 400 12.50 -16.72 6.20
CA VAL A 400 13.81 -16.87 5.56
C VAL A 400 14.88 -16.69 6.61
N SER A 401 15.75 -17.68 6.77
CA SER A 401 16.89 -17.58 7.67
C SER A 401 17.88 -16.52 7.17
N PRO A 402 18.49 -15.72 8.07
CA PRO A 402 19.51 -14.75 7.69
C PRO A 402 20.93 -15.33 7.58
N THR A 403 21.15 -16.55 8.09
CA THR A 403 22.48 -17.15 8.27
C THR A 403 22.59 -18.59 7.79
N THR A 404 21.47 -19.29 7.61
CA THR A 404 21.43 -20.69 7.22
C THR A 404 20.57 -20.88 5.97
N SER A 405 20.66 -22.03 5.30
CA SER A 405 19.80 -22.33 4.15
C SER A 405 18.35 -22.69 4.50
N ASN A 406 17.93 -22.50 5.76
CA ASN A 406 16.58 -22.83 6.21
C ASN A 406 15.56 -21.78 5.77
N TRP A 407 14.44 -22.25 5.25
CA TRP A 407 13.30 -21.41 4.91
C TRP A 407 12.00 -22.22 4.90
N PHE A 408 10.90 -21.51 5.10
CA PHE A 408 9.53 -22.03 5.05
C PHE A 408 8.61 -21.02 4.37
N LYS A 409 7.57 -21.49 3.71
CA LYS A 409 6.50 -20.70 3.09
C LYS A 409 5.19 -21.27 3.61
N LEU A 410 4.45 -20.51 4.39
CA LEU A 410 3.11 -20.87 4.83
C LEU A 410 2.10 -20.20 3.89
N GLN A 411 0.96 -20.85 3.71
CA GLN A 411 -0.14 -20.39 2.87
C GLN A 411 -1.37 -20.11 3.72
N LYS A 412 -2.05 -18.99 3.47
CA LYS A 412 -3.30 -18.64 4.14
C LYS A 412 -4.45 -19.59 3.78
#